data_AF-A0AAV4CVA5-F1
#
_entry.id   AF-A0AAV4CVA5-F1
#
_cell.length_a   1.000
_cell.length_b   1.000
_cell.length_c   1.000
_cell.angle_alpha   90.00
_cell.angle_beta   90.00
_cell.angle_gamma   90.00
#
_symmetry.space_group_name_H-M   'P 1'
#
loop_
_entity.id
_entity.type
_entity.pdbx_description
1 polymer ?
#
loop_
_entity_poly.entity_id
_entity_poly.type
_entity_poly.pdbx_seq_one_letter_code
_entity_poly.pdbx_strand_id
1 'polypeptide(L)'
;MTYYASIEETFDVSKSAHISTGRGGRDHKLKELQKKYSNIPTKAVELFKSLCQECQKERKTADVEGWCRFIQYLPRNSRQEVNESN
;
A
#
# COMPACT_ATOMS: atom_id res chain seq x y z
N MET A 1 -14.93 1.84 26.58
CA MET A 1 -16.09 1.44 25.76
C MET A 1 -15.58 1.00 24.40
N THR A 2 -15.82 -0.25 24.02
CA THR A 2 -15.54 -0.77 22.67
C THR A 2 -16.85 -0.80 21.88
N TYR A 3 -16.84 -0.21 20.69
CA TYR A 3 -18.00 -0.19 19.81
C TYR A 3 -17.90 -1.32 18.77
N TYR A 4 -19.06 -1.83 18.35
CA TYR A 4 -19.17 -2.75 17.23
C TYR A 4 -19.76 -2.00 16.05
N ALA A 5 -19.02 -1.95 14.94
CA ALA A 5 -19.51 -1.37 13.70
C ALA A 5 -20.34 -2.42 12.94
N SER A 6 -21.45 -2.01 12.35
CA SER A 6 -22.13 -2.83 11.34
C SER A 6 -21.25 -3.03 10.09
N ILE A 7 -21.63 -3.96 9.21
CA ILE A 7 -20.87 -4.22 7.97
C ILE A 7 -20.81 -2.96 7.10
N GLU A 8 -21.91 -2.21 7.04
CA GLU A 8 -21.99 -0.96 6.27
C GLU A 8 -21.15 0.15 6.91
N GLU A 9 -21.22 0.31 8.24
CA GLU A 9 -20.38 1.29 8.97
C GLU A 9 -18.89 0.96 8.92
N THR A 10 -18.52 -0.31 8.77
CA THR A 10 -17.10 -0.71 8.69
C THR A 10 -16.39 0.01 7.53
N PHE A 11 -17.13 0.29 6.45
CA PHE A 11 -16.64 1.07 5.33
C PHE A 11 -16.38 2.53 5.73
N ASP A 12 -17.38 3.21 6.29
CA ASP A 12 -17.28 4.62 6.66
C ASP A 12 -16.28 4.88 7.79
N VAL A 13 -16.20 3.97 8.76
CA VAL A 13 -15.21 4.01 9.84
C VAL A 13 -13.79 3.86 9.27
N SER A 14 -13.57 2.95 8.33
CA SER A 14 -12.26 2.78 7.69
C SER A 14 -11.89 4.00 6.84
N LYS A 15 -12.86 4.60 6.14
CA LYS A 15 -12.68 5.80 5.33
C LYS A 15 -12.35 7.03 6.18
N SER A 16 -13.10 7.25 7.25
CA SER A 16 -12.87 8.38 8.17
C SER A 16 -11.52 8.25 8.86
N ALA A 17 -11.17 7.06 9.36
CA ALA A 17 -9.85 6.79 9.94
C ALA A 17 -8.71 6.99 8.94
N HIS A 18 -8.91 6.60 7.67
CA HIS A 18 -7.92 6.81 6.62
C HIS A 18 -7.64 8.29 6.37
N ILE A 19 -8.66 9.14 6.39
CA ILE A 19 -8.54 10.60 6.22
C ILE A 19 -7.91 11.22 7.47
N SER A 20 -8.38 10.85 8.67
CA SER A 20 -7.94 11.47 9.93
C SER A 20 -6.49 11.17 10.30
N THR A 21 -5.99 9.97 9.99
CA THR A 21 -4.61 9.56 10.30
C THR A 21 -3.57 10.01 9.28
N GLY A 22 -3.97 10.80 8.27
CA GLY A 22 -3.06 11.35 7.28
C GLY A 22 -2.33 10.26 6.49
N ARG A 23 -3.05 9.48 5.67
CA ARG A 23 -2.50 8.45 4.75
C ARG A 23 -1.46 7.49 5.34
N GLY A 24 -1.38 7.37 6.66
CA GLY A 24 -0.36 6.58 7.34
C GLY A 24 -0.41 5.10 6.99
N GLY A 25 0.63 4.38 7.41
CA GLY A 25 0.74 2.94 7.24
C GLY A 25 -0.45 2.16 7.82
N ARG A 26 -0.57 0.89 7.41
CA ARG A 26 -1.66 -0.01 7.86
C ARG A 26 -1.73 -0.08 9.38
N ASP A 27 -0.57 -0.24 10.02
CA ASP A 27 -0.48 -0.47 11.46
C ASP A 27 -0.87 0.78 12.26
N HIS A 28 -0.69 1.97 11.69
CA HIS A 28 -1.15 3.22 12.29
C HIS A 28 -2.68 3.30 12.28
N LYS A 29 -3.32 3.03 11.14
CA LYS A 29 -4.79 3.00 11.03
C LYS A 29 -5.39 1.92 11.93
N LEU A 30 -4.76 0.75 12.01
CA LEU A 30 -5.25 -0.35 12.83
C LEU A 30 -5.21 0.00 14.32
N LYS A 31 -4.13 0.63 14.82
CA LYS A 31 -4.07 1.11 16.21
C LYS A 31 -5.16 2.11 16.53
N GLU A 32 -5.43 3.07 15.64
CA GLU A 32 -6.49 4.06 15.87
C GLU A 32 -7.89 3.43 15.85
N LEU A 33 -8.13 2.47 14.94
CA LEU A 33 -9.38 1.75 14.86
C LEU A 33 -9.60 0.84 16.08
N GLN A 34 -8.57 0.12 16.52
CA GLN A 34 -8.65 -0.80 17.67
C GLN A 34 -8.86 -0.09 19.00
N LYS A 35 -8.53 1.20 19.13
CA LYS A 35 -8.87 2.01 20.31
C LYS A 35 -10.38 2.20 20.48
N LYS A 36 -11.13 2.19 19.37
CA LYS A 36 -12.55 2.57 19.35
C LYS A 36 -13.48 1.42 18.96
N TYR A 37 -13.03 0.53 18.07
CA TYR A 37 -13.81 -0.57 17.52
C TYR A 37 -13.12 -1.91 17.71
N SER A 38 -13.86 -2.92 18.18
CA SER A 38 -13.32 -4.26 18.43
C SER A 38 -13.39 -5.19 17.20
N ASN A 39 -14.28 -4.90 16.26
CA ASN A 39 -14.68 -5.83 15.20
C ASN A 39 -14.24 -5.41 13.79
N ILE A 40 -13.39 -4.40 13.66
CA ILE A 40 -12.88 -3.99 12.35
C ILE A 40 -11.79 -4.98 11.91
N PRO A 41 -11.99 -5.72 10.81
CA PRO A 41 -11.00 -6.69 10.36
C PRO A 41 -9.83 -5.98 9.66
N THR A 42 -8.60 -6.42 9.94
CA THR A 42 -7.38 -5.89 9.31
C THR A 42 -7.45 -5.95 7.78
N LYS A 43 -8.08 -7.00 7.22
CA LYS A 43 -8.27 -7.16 5.78
C LYS A 43 -9.11 -6.02 5.17
N ALA A 44 -10.11 -5.49 5.88
CA ALA A 44 -10.88 -4.36 5.38
C ALA A 44 -9.99 -3.11 5.25
N VAL A 45 -9.16 -2.84 6.27
CA VAL A 45 -8.21 -1.71 6.25
C VAL A 45 -7.19 -1.83 5.11
N GLU A 46 -6.70 -3.05 4.85
CA GLU A 46 -5.80 -3.33 3.74
C GLU A 46 -6.45 -3.12 2.37
N LEU A 47 -7.68 -3.63 2.19
CA LEU A 47 -8.47 -3.43 0.97
C LEU A 47 -8.72 -1.94 0.72
N PHE A 48 -9.06 -1.18 1.77
CA PHE A 48 -9.20 0.27 1.65
C PHE A 48 -7.93 0.96 1.18
N LYS A 49 -6.78 0.56 1.73
CA LYS A 49 -5.49 1.11 1.33
C LYS A 49 -5.16 0.73 -0.12
N SER A 50 -5.49 -0.49 -0.56
CA SER A 50 -5.24 -0.93 -1.93
C SER A 50 -6.15 -0.23 -2.95
N LEU A 51 -7.37 0.14 -2.58
CA LEU A 51 -8.32 0.84 -3.47
C LEU A 51 -8.11 2.36 -3.52
N CYS A 52 -7.43 2.96 -2.54
CA CYS A 52 -7.19 4.40 -2.53
C CYS A 52 -6.18 4.81 -3.61
N GLN A 53 -6.63 5.60 -4.60
CA GLN A 53 -5.83 6.02 -5.75
C GLN A 53 -4.53 6.72 -5.37
N GLU A 54 -4.56 7.59 -4.38
CA GLU A 54 -3.36 8.33 -3.95
C GLU A 54 -2.36 7.40 -3.22
N CYS A 55 -2.83 6.47 -2.39
CA CYS A 55 -1.95 5.44 -1.81
C CYS A 55 -1.43 4.44 -2.87
N GLN A 56 -2.19 4.20 -3.95
CA GLN A 56 -1.71 3.43 -5.10
C GLN A 56 -0.62 4.18 -5.87
N LYS A 57 -0.76 5.49 -6.07
CA LYS A 57 0.26 6.31 -6.74
C LYS A 57 1.59 6.27 -5.98
N GLU A 58 1.56 6.47 -4.66
CA GLU A 58 2.75 6.37 -3.79
C GLU A 58 3.42 4.98 -3.86
N ARG A 59 2.61 3.91 -3.89
CA ARG A 59 3.13 2.55 -4.05
C ARG A 59 3.78 2.33 -5.40
N LYS A 60 3.15 2.79 -6.49
CA LYS A 60 3.71 2.64 -7.84
C LYS A 60 5.04 3.37 -7.94
N THR A 61 5.15 4.60 -7.43
CA THR A 61 6.42 5.33 -7.40
C THR A 61 7.50 4.60 -6.59
N ALA A 62 7.15 4.03 -5.43
CA ALA A 62 8.10 3.25 -4.64
C ALA A 62 8.54 1.94 -5.31
N ASP A 63 7.65 1.31 -6.08
CA ASP A 63 7.96 0.08 -6.84
C ASP A 63 8.91 0.38 -8.01
N VAL A 64 8.73 1.51 -8.72
CA VAL A 64 9.68 1.95 -9.76
C VAL A 64 11.04 2.32 -9.15
N GLU A 65 11.07 3.01 -8.00
CA GLU A 65 12.33 3.31 -7.31
C GLU A 65 13.05 2.04 -6.84
N GLY A 66 12.31 1.07 -6.30
CA GLY A 66 12.83 -0.24 -5.92
C GLY A 66 13.42 -1.00 -7.11
N TRP A 67 12.73 -1.02 -8.25
CA TRP A 67 13.21 -1.62 -9.49
C TRP A 67 14.43 -0.91 -10.08
N CYS A 68 14.45 0.44 -10.11
CA CYS A 68 15.59 1.22 -10.58
C CYS A 68 16.84 0.96 -9.72
N ARG A 69 16.68 0.83 -8.40
CA ARG A 69 17.79 0.47 -7.51
C ARG A 69 18.27 -0.96 -7.78
N PHE A 70 17.37 -1.91 -8.07
CA PHE A 70 17.72 -3.29 -8.41
C PHE A 70 18.46 -3.42 -9.76
N ILE A 71 18.08 -2.62 -10.77
CA ILE A 71 18.79 -2.57 -12.07
C ILE A 71 20.24 -2.09 -11.92
N GLN A 72 20.54 -1.20 -10.97
CA GLN A 72 21.92 -0.77 -10.70
C GLN A 72 22.81 -1.89 -10.14
N TYR A 73 22.22 -2.92 -9.51
CA TYR A 73 22.95 -4.09 -8.98
C TYR A 73 23.01 -5.28 -9.94
N LEU A 74 22.35 -5.22 -11.11
CA LEU A 74 22.51 -6.24 -12.14
C LEU A 74 23.83 -6.04 -12.89
N PRO A 75 24.71 -7.06 -12.98
CA PRO A 75 25.92 -6.94 -13.76
C PRO A 75 25.58 -6.70 -15.24
N ARG A 76 26.11 -5.60 -15.81
CA ARG A 76 26.10 -5.33 -17.25
C ARG A 76 26.91 -6.40 -17.97
N ASN A 77 26.27 -7.49 -18.37
CA ASN A 77 26.84 -8.43 -19.34
C ASN A 77 25.68 -8.92 -20.21
N SER A 78 25.46 -8.41 -21.41
CA SER A 78 26.30 -8.65 -22.58
C SER A 78 25.82 -7.72 -23.70
N ARG A 79 26.72 -6.87 -24.22
CA ARG A 79 26.49 -6.05 -25.42
C ARG A 79 27.69 -6.21 -26.33
N GLN A 80 27.80 -7.39 -26.94
CA GLN A 80 28.69 -7.80 -28.04
C GLN A 80 28.38 -9.31 -28.20
N GLU A 81 28.02 -9.88 -29.35
CA GLU A 81 28.44 -9.62 -30.73
C GLU A 81 27.28 -9.93 -31.69
N VAL A 82 26.90 -8.97 -32.54
CA VAL A 82 26.21 -9.24 -33.81
C VAL A 82 26.99 -8.50 -34.89
N ASN A 83 28.21 -8.96 -35.14
CA ASN A 83 29.04 -8.43 -36.22
C ASN A 83 28.87 -9.33 -37.43
N GLU A 84 28.17 -8.78 -38.41
CA GLU A 84 28.17 -9.03 -39.85
C GLU A 84 29.02 -10.22 -40.34
N SER A 85 28.34 -11.25 -40.85
CA SER A 85 28.89 -12.14 -41.88
C SER A 85 28.43 -11.62 -43.25
N ASN A 86 29.31 -10.92 -43.95
CA ASN A 86 29.33 -10.87 -45.41
C ASN A 86 30.76 -10.63 -45.90
#